data_AF-A0A3B9P6C6-F1
#
_entry.id   AF-A0A3B9P6C6-F1
#
_cell.length_a   1.000
_cell.length_b   1.000
_cell.length_c   1.000
_cell.angle_alpha   90.00
_cell.angle_beta   90.00
_cell.angle_gamma   90.00
#
_symmetry.space_group_name_H-M   'P 1'
#
loop_
_entity.id
_entity.type
_entity.pdbx_description
1 polymer ?
#
loop_
_entity_poly.entity_id
_entity_poly.type
_entity_poly.pdbx_seq_one_letter_code
_entity_poly.pdbx_strand_id
1 'polypeptide(L)' 'MKPKAVVNYIRENQNNNKTLKSLFASQFLGKFSDDELAGLSRSIEKESVRRQQAVVDEKIAYLQSLGYTVKK' A
#
# COMPACT_ATOMS: atom_id res chain seq x y z
N MET A 1 -17.08 -24.98 14.81
CA MET A 1 -15.98 -24.74 13.86
C MET A 1 -14.97 -25.88 13.96
N LYS A 2 -14.57 -26.51 12.85
CA LYS A 2 -13.50 -27.52 12.88
C LYS A 2 -12.17 -26.83 13.25
N PRO A 3 -11.25 -27.45 14.01
CA PRO A 3 -10.01 -26.80 14.47
C PRO A 3 -9.19 -26.15 13.34
N LYS A 4 -9.13 -26.78 12.16
CA LYS A 4 -8.50 -26.20 10.95
C LYS A 4 -9.16 -24.91 10.47
N ALA A 5 -10.47 -24.78 10.60
CA ALA A 5 -11.19 -23.56 10.19
C ALA A 5 -10.85 -22.37 11.10
N VAL A 6 -10.64 -22.60 12.40
CA VAL A 6 -10.22 -21.55 13.35
C VAL A 6 -8.79 -21.08 13.03
N VAL A 7 -7.88 -22.02 12.78
CA VAL A 7 -6.49 -21.70 12.40
C VAL A 7 -6.43 -20.93 11.08
N ASN A 8 -7.24 -21.31 10.09
CA ASN A 8 -7.32 -20.60 8.82
C ASN A 8 -7.92 -19.20 9.00
N TYR A 9 -8.99 -19.06 9.78
CA TYR A 9 -9.61 -17.77 10.10
C TYR A 9 -8.62 -16.81 10.78
N ILE A 10 -7.84 -17.29 11.74
CA ILE A 10 -6.79 -16.48 12.40
C ILE A 10 -5.67 -16.10 11.42
N ARG A 11 -5.24 -17.04 10.57
CA ARG A 11 -4.17 -16.78 9.57
C ARG A 11 -4.61 -15.82 8.47
N GLU A 12 -5.85 -15.93 8.00
CA GLU A 12 -6.45 -15.01 7.02
C GLU A 12 -6.56 -13.60 7.61
N ASN A 13 -7.01 -13.48 8.87
CA ASN A 13 -7.05 -12.20 9.56
C ASN A 13 -5.66 -11.63 9.87
N GLN A 14 -4.67 -12.46 10.19
CA GLN A 14 -3.27 -12.02 10.34
C GLN A 14 -2.66 -11.53 9.01
N ASN A 15 -3.11 -12.06 7.86
CA ASN A 15 -2.65 -11.64 6.53
C ASN A 15 -3.42 -10.42 5.99
N ASN A 16 -4.52 -10.00 6.63
CA ASN A 16 -5.31 -8.84 6.22
C ASN A 16 -4.71 -7.49 6.63
N ASN A 17 -3.58 -7.48 7.36
CA ASN A 17 -2.95 -6.25 7.83
C ASN A 17 -2.21 -5.45 6.73
N LYS A 18 -2.27 -5.86 5.45
CA LYS A 18 -1.57 -5.21 4.32
C LYS A 18 -0.06 -5.00 4.54
N THR A 19 0.52 -5.66 5.55
CA THR A 19 1.93 -5.65 5.89
C THR A 19 2.63 -6.89 5.34
N LEU A 20 3.96 -6.83 5.25
CA LEU A 20 4.75 -8.02 4.94
C LEU A 20 4.69 -9.02 6.10
N LYS A 21 4.65 -10.32 5.78
CA LYS A 21 4.76 -11.37 6.80
C LYS A 21 6.06 -11.17 7.59
N SER A 22 5.99 -11.32 8.91
CA SER A 22 7.13 -11.13 9.82
C SER A 22 8.38 -11.91 9.37
N LEU A 23 8.21 -13.18 8.94
CA LEU A 23 9.32 -14.00 8.42
C LEU A 23 9.97 -13.39 7.16
N PHE A 24 9.17 -12.82 6.26
CA PHE A 24 9.71 -12.16 5.08
C PHE A 24 10.43 -10.86 5.47
N ALA A 25 9.82 -10.05 6.34
CA ALA A 25 10.43 -8.81 6.81
C ALA A 25 11.79 -9.07 7.48
N SER A 26 11.90 -10.05 8.37
CA SER A 26 13.17 -10.34 9.06
C SER A 26 14.24 -10.90 8.13
N GLN A 27 13.89 -11.78 7.18
CA GLN A 27 14.85 -12.39 6.26
C GLN A 27 15.30 -11.49 5.10
N PHE A 28 14.46 -10.53 4.70
CA PHE A 28 14.72 -9.64 3.58
C PHE A 28 15.03 -8.22 4.03
N LEU A 29 14.12 -7.56 4.77
CA LEU A 29 14.33 -6.19 5.22
C LEU A 29 15.43 -6.11 6.29
N GLY A 30 15.61 -7.15 7.11
CA GLY A 30 16.68 -7.21 8.11
C GLY A 30 18.11 -7.27 7.54
N LYS A 31 18.28 -7.35 6.21
CA LYS A 31 19.58 -7.30 5.52
C LYS A 31 20.03 -5.89 5.16
N PHE A 32 19.14 -4.91 5.25
CA PHE A 32 19.41 -3.52 4.93
C PHE A 32 19.80 -2.76 6.19
N SER A 33 20.62 -1.73 6.01
CA SER A 33 20.89 -0.73 7.03
C SER A 33 19.70 0.20 7.25
N ASP A 34 19.71 0.94 8.37
CA ASP A 34 18.65 1.89 8.71
C ASP A 34 18.49 2.99 7.63
N ASP A 35 19.59 3.46 7.05
CA ASP A 35 19.57 4.48 5.99
C ASP A 35 18.93 3.94 4.69
N GLU A 36 19.20 2.69 4.34
CA GLU A 36 18.61 2.03 3.17
C GLU A 36 17.12 1.78 3.37
N LEU A 37 16.71 1.36 4.58
CA LEU A 37 15.29 1.22 4.94
C LEU A 37 14.56 2.56 4.89
N ALA A 38 15.20 3.64 5.36
CA ALA A 38 14.64 4.98 5.26
C ALA A 38 14.50 5.44 3.79
N GLY A 39 15.50 5.15 2.95
CA GLY A 39 15.45 5.42 1.50
C GLY A 39 14.32 4.66 0.78
N LEU A 40 14.14 3.38 1.13
CA LEU A 40 13.03 2.55 0.66
C LEU A 40 11.68 3.14 1.07
N SER A 41 11.51 3.53 2.33
CA SER A 41 10.28 4.14 2.83
C SER A 41 9.93 5.42 2.06
N ARG A 42 10.90 6.33 1.88
CA ARG A 42 10.72 7.58 1.11
C ARG A 42 10.30 7.31 -0.34
N SER A 43 10.86 6.27 -0.95
CA SER A 43 10.53 5.90 -2.33
C SER A 43 9.09 5.38 -2.45
N ILE A 44 8.65 4.56 -1.48
CA ILE A 44 7.27 4.07 -1.38
C ILE A 44 6.29 5.23 -1.19
N GLU A 45 6.61 6.18 -0.30
CA GLU A 45 5.77 7.36 -0.05
C GLU A 45 5.59 8.22 -1.32
N LYS A 46 6.69 8.49 -2.04
CA LYS A 46 6.64 9.23 -3.31
C LYS A 46 5.73 8.54 -4.34
N GLU A 47 5.83 7.23 -4.47
CA GLU A 47 4.98 6.46 -5.38
C GLU A 47 3.51 6.50 -4.96
N SER A 48 3.21 6.43 -3.66
CA SER A 48 1.86 6.56 -3.13
C SER A 48 1.22 7.91 -3.50
N VAL A 49 1.96 9.00 -3.29
CA VAL A 49 1.51 10.36 -3.66
C VAL A 49 1.30 10.46 -5.18
N ARG A 50 2.21 9.93 -5.99
CA ARG A 50 2.07 9.91 -7.46
C ARG A 50 0.78 9.20 -7.90
N ARG A 51 0.46 8.05 -7.29
CA ARG A 51 -0.77 7.30 -7.59
C ARG A 51 -2.02 8.07 -7.18
N GLN A 52 -2.00 8.73 -6.03
CA GLN A 52 -3.11 9.58 -5.59
C GLN A 52 -3.36 10.73 -6.56
N GLN A 53 -2.28 11.40 -7.01
CA GLN A 53 -2.39 12.48 -7.99
C GLN A 53 -2.94 11.97 -9.32
N ALA A 54 -2.50 10.80 -9.81
CA ALA A 54 -3.03 10.22 -11.04
C ALA A 54 -4.56 9.98 -10.97
N VAL A 55 -5.08 9.54 -9.82
CA VAL A 55 -6.53 9.38 -9.61
C VAL A 55 -7.25 10.74 -9.59
N VAL A 56 -6.62 11.76 -9.02
CA VAL A 56 -7.16 13.13 -9.04
C VAL A 56 -7.21 13.64 -10.49
N ASP A 57 -6.14 13.47 -11.24
CA ASP A 57 -6.04 13.91 -12.63
C ASP A 57 -7.07 13.21 -13.52
N GLU A 58 -7.26 11.90 -13.34
CA GLU A 58 -8.31 11.12 -14.01
C GLU A 58 -9.71 11.69 -13.72
N LYS A 59 -10.00 12.00 -12.45
CA LYS A 59 -11.28 12.60 -12.06
C LYS A 59 -11.46 14.02 -12.60
N ILE A 60 -10.39 14.82 -12.64
CA ILE A 60 -10.42 16.16 -13.24
C ILE A 60 -10.71 16.04 -14.74
N ALA A 61 -10.03 15.14 -15.45
CA ALA A 61 -10.26 14.90 -16.87
C ALA A 61 -11.70 14.47 -17.14
N TYR A 62 -12.26 13.59 -16.30
CA TYR A 62 -13.66 13.21 -16.38
C TYR A 62 -14.61 14.40 -16.20
N LEU A 63 -14.41 15.23 -15.18
CA LEU A 63 -15.24 16.41 -14.94
C LEU A 63 -15.12 17.45 -16.07
N GLN A 64 -13.92 17.65 -16.61
CA GLN A 64 -13.68 18.52 -17.75
C GLN A 64 -14.37 18.00 -19.02
N SER A 65 -14.40 16.67 -19.24
CA SER A 65 -15.13 16.07 -20.36
C SER A 65 -16.63 16.34 -20.32
N LEU A 66 -17.18 16.56 -19.12
CA LEU A 66 -18.57 16.93 -18.87
C LEU A 66 -18.81 18.45 -18.89
N GLY A 67 -17.77 19.25 -19.18
CA GLY A 67 -17.87 20.72 -19.24
C GLY A 67 -17.75 21.44 -17.90
N TYR A 68 -17.43 20.74 -16.81
CA TYR A 68 -17.19 21.38 -15.51
C TYR A 68 -15.78 21.97 -15.44
N THR A 69 -15.67 23.20 -14.94
CA THR A 69 -14.39 23.84 -14.65
C THR A 69 -13.96 23.51 -13.23
N VAL A 70 -12.90 22.70 -13.07
CA VAL A 70 -12.32 22.39 -11.76
C VAL A 70 -11.30 23.46 -11.37
N LYS A 71 -11.44 24.04 -10.18
CA LYS A 71 -10.44 24.95 -9.57
C LYS A 71 -9.82 24.26 -8.35
N LYS A 72 -8.53 24.52 -8.14
CA LYS A 72 -7.73 23.99 -7.03
C LYS A 72 -8.10 24.67 -5.71
#